data_AF-A0A2N1Y6I2-F1
#
_entry.id   AF-A0A2N1Y6I2-F1
#
_cell.length_a   1.000
_cell.length_b   1.000
_cell.length_c   1.000
_cell.angle_alpha   90.00
_cell.angle_beta   90.00
_cell.angle_gamma   90.00
#
_symmetry.space_group_name_H-M   'P 1'
#
loop_
_entity.id
_entity.type
_entity.pdbx_description
1 polymer ?
#
loop_
_entity_poly.entity_id
_entity_poly.type
_entity_poly.pdbx_seq_one_letter_code
_entity_poly.pdbx_strand_id
1 'polypeptide(L)'
;MWPDVTRVRDELDRHHRTLKQRRGWLRKLLRPLPRRANVSRYPVIKWFAVMARRLPFLWSFRAQHVLPALYLGCVLSLLPVYGIQFGLALVFALLVRGNITVLMGLQLITNPFTAVPAYIVTYKVGMYLITITGIGHGMSLWGTRINALVIGGVVLGLVLAMLIHVVWLLGAWEVQRIRARVHYLREALAAEAAGLPPPPKP
;
A
#
# COMPACT_ATOMS: atom_id res chain seq x y z
N MET A 1 6.74 37.55 20.82
CA MET A 1 5.27 37.67 20.93
C MET A 1 4.70 36.27 21.11
N TRP A 2 4.10 36.00 22.27
CA TRP A 2 3.52 34.69 22.57
C TRP A 2 2.38 34.38 21.60
N PRO A 3 2.30 33.18 21.02
CA PRO A 3 1.09 32.73 20.36
C PRO A 3 -0.02 32.62 21.41
N ASP A 4 -1.24 33.03 21.05
CA ASP A 4 -2.39 32.96 21.94
C ASP A 4 -2.60 31.53 22.47
N VAL A 5 -2.46 31.38 23.77
CA VAL A 5 -2.44 30.12 24.52
C VAL A 5 -3.74 29.36 24.35
N THR A 6 -4.85 30.10 24.37
CA THR A 6 -6.19 29.54 24.19
C THR A 6 -6.31 28.92 22.81
N ARG A 7 -5.83 29.65 21.79
CA ARG A 7 -5.76 29.18 20.40
C ARG A 7 -4.86 27.95 20.23
N VAL A 8 -3.71 27.89 20.92
CA VAL A 8 -2.79 26.75 20.88
C VAL A 8 -3.44 25.49 21.48
N ARG A 9 -4.09 25.63 22.64
CA ARG A 9 -4.82 24.54 23.31
C ARG A 9 -5.97 24.03 22.46
N ASP A 10 -6.77 24.93 21.88
CA ASP A 10 -7.88 24.58 20.99
C ASP A 10 -7.42 23.86 19.70
N GLU A 11 -6.28 24.26 19.15
CA GLU A 11 -5.67 23.60 17.99
C GLU A 11 -5.20 22.18 18.32
N LEU A 12 -4.59 21.97 19.49
CA LEU A 12 -4.20 20.63 19.96
C LEU A 12 -5.42 19.72 20.24
N ASP A 13 -6.47 20.26 20.84
CA ASP A 13 -7.70 19.51 21.13
C ASP A 13 -8.49 19.15 19.87
N ARG A 14 -8.45 19.98 18.82
CA ARG A 14 -8.98 19.63 17.50
C ARG A 14 -8.23 18.45 16.89
N HIS A 15 -6.89 18.42 17.00
CA HIS A 15 -6.10 17.28 16.56
C HIS A 15 -6.40 16.00 17.35
N HIS A 16 -6.58 16.07 18.68
CA HIS A 16 -6.97 14.89 19.47
C HIS A 16 -8.37 14.37 19.12
N ARG A 17 -9.35 15.26 18.90
CA ARG A 17 -10.72 14.89 18.53
C ARG A 17 -10.79 14.20 17.17
N THR A 18 -10.10 14.74 16.17
CA THR A 18 -10.02 14.15 14.82
C THR A 18 -9.35 12.78 14.82
N LEU A 19 -8.26 12.59 15.57
CA LEU A 19 -7.60 11.28 15.71
C LEU A 19 -8.50 10.25 16.44
N LYS A 20 -9.23 10.65 17.48
CA LYS A 20 -10.20 9.78 18.17
C LYS A 20 -11.34 9.35 17.24
N GLN A 21 -11.89 10.25 16.44
CA GLN A 21 -12.95 9.93 15.47
C GLN A 21 -12.46 8.95 14.39
N ARG A 22 -11.26 9.18 13.82
CA ARG A 22 -10.64 8.27 12.84
C ARG A 22 -10.43 6.86 13.40
N ARG A 23 -9.97 6.74 14.65
CA ARG A 23 -9.83 5.46 15.36
C ARG A 23 -11.16 4.74 15.55
N GLY A 24 -12.24 5.47 15.83
CA GLY A 24 -13.57 4.89 15.99
C GLY A 24 -14.12 4.27 14.71
N TRP A 25 -13.92 4.94 13.57
CA TRP A 25 -14.32 4.42 12.26
C TRP A 25 -13.48 3.21 11.84
N LEU A 26 -12.17 3.25 12.03
CA LEU A 26 -11.28 2.11 11.78
C LEU A 26 -11.70 0.88 12.61
N ARG A 27 -12.07 1.05 13.88
CA ARG A 27 -12.59 -0.05 14.70
C ARG A 27 -13.89 -0.63 14.17
N LYS A 28 -14.78 0.20 13.60
CA LYS A 28 -16.02 -0.27 12.94
C LYS A 28 -15.70 -1.01 11.64
N LEU A 29 -14.75 -0.52 10.85
CA LEU A 29 -14.32 -1.17 9.60
C LEU A 29 -13.63 -2.53 9.85
N LEU A 30 -12.92 -2.66 10.97
CA LEU A 30 -12.21 -3.88 11.38
C LEU A 30 -13.08 -4.87 12.18
N ARG A 31 -14.36 -4.55 12.47
CA ARG A 31 -15.30 -5.47 13.14
C ARG A 31 -15.62 -6.77 12.38
N PRO A 32 -15.63 -6.84 11.03
CA PRO A 32 -15.90 -8.09 10.32
C PRO A 32 -14.73 -9.09 10.37
N LEU A 33 -13.60 -8.76 11.01
CA LEU A 33 -12.47 -9.66 11.08
C LEU A 33 -12.81 -10.91 11.93
N PRO A 34 -12.61 -12.12 11.41
CA PRO A 34 -12.91 -13.35 12.12
C PRO A 34 -12.12 -13.43 13.43
N ARG A 35 -12.82 -13.74 14.53
CA ARG A 35 -12.22 -13.90 15.87
C ARG A 35 -11.22 -15.07 15.83
N ARG A 36 -10.00 -14.86 16.38
CA ARG A 36 -8.83 -15.77 16.36
C ARG A 36 -9.08 -17.25 16.72
N ALA A 37 -10.24 -17.60 17.27
CA ALA A 37 -10.51 -18.87 17.92
C ALA A 37 -10.55 -20.10 16.98
N ASN A 38 -10.81 -19.96 15.68
CA ASN A 38 -10.95 -21.11 14.76
C ASN A 38 -9.91 -21.20 13.62
N VAL A 39 -8.89 -20.34 13.63
CA VAL A 39 -7.89 -20.24 12.55
C VAL A 39 -6.95 -21.47 12.51
N SER A 40 -6.89 -22.25 13.60
CA SER A 40 -6.04 -23.44 13.73
C SER A 40 -6.56 -24.69 12.99
N ARG A 41 -7.78 -24.67 12.44
CA ARG A 41 -8.44 -25.87 11.91
C ARG A 41 -7.98 -26.30 10.50
N TYR A 42 -7.17 -25.51 9.80
CA TYR A 42 -6.75 -25.80 8.42
C TYR A 42 -5.24 -26.05 8.28
N PRO A 43 -4.82 -27.13 7.60
CA PRO A 43 -3.40 -27.48 7.44
C PRO A 43 -2.60 -26.43 6.66
N VAL A 44 -3.21 -25.79 5.64
CA VAL A 44 -2.61 -24.68 4.89
C VAL A 44 -2.25 -23.51 5.81
N ILE A 45 -3.13 -23.18 6.77
CA ILE A 45 -2.89 -22.09 7.72
C ILE A 45 -1.80 -22.46 8.71
N LYS A 46 -1.70 -23.74 9.11
CA LYS A 46 -0.64 -24.23 10.01
C LYS A 46 0.73 -24.15 9.34
N TRP A 47 0.84 -24.55 8.08
CA TRP A 47 2.07 -24.40 7.28
C TRP A 47 2.43 -22.91 7.13
N PHE A 48 1.45 -22.08 6.82
CA PHE A 48 1.62 -20.62 6.73
C PHE A 48 2.08 -20.00 8.06
N ALA A 49 1.53 -20.44 9.19
CA ALA A 49 1.90 -19.97 10.53
C ALA A 49 3.31 -20.41 10.95
N VAL A 50 3.78 -21.57 10.50
CA VAL A 50 5.18 -21.99 10.68
C VAL A 50 6.11 -21.12 9.83
N MET A 51 5.76 -20.88 8.57
CA MET A 51 6.55 -20.04 7.66
C MET A 51 6.61 -18.58 8.13
N ALA A 52 5.49 -18.05 8.62
CA ALA A 52 5.39 -16.72 9.22
C ALA A 52 6.35 -16.50 10.40
N ARG A 53 6.54 -17.53 11.24
CA ARG A 53 7.45 -17.47 12.39
C ARG A 53 8.92 -17.51 11.96
N ARG A 54 9.24 -18.17 10.86
CA ARG A 54 10.62 -18.27 10.34
C ARG A 54 11.04 -17.10 9.47
N LEU A 55 10.09 -16.36 8.88
CA LEU A 55 10.37 -15.30 7.91
C LEU A 55 9.71 -13.98 8.36
N PRO A 56 10.30 -13.24 9.33
CA PRO A 56 9.73 -12.01 9.87
C PRO A 56 9.54 -10.91 8.82
N PHE A 57 10.36 -10.92 7.76
CA PHE A 57 10.27 -9.96 6.67
C PHE A 57 8.92 -10.00 5.96
N LEU A 58 8.27 -11.18 5.90
CA LEU A 58 7.02 -11.30 5.18
C LEU A 58 5.95 -10.41 5.81
N TRP A 59 5.91 -10.29 7.13
CA TRP A 59 4.89 -9.48 7.85
C TRP A 59 5.43 -8.08 8.23
N SER A 60 6.64 -7.74 7.81
CA SER A 60 7.25 -6.45 8.12
C SER A 60 6.70 -5.35 7.22
N PHE A 61 6.10 -4.33 7.82
CA PHE A 61 5.62 -3.12 7.11
C PHE A 61 6.71 -2.07 6.88
N ARG A 62 7.98 -2.43 7.06
CA ARG A 62 9.12 -1.60 6.68
C ARG A 62 9.15 -1.39 5.17
N ALA A 63 9.51 -0.18 4.74
CA ALA A 63 9.55 0.21 3.33
C ALA A 63 10.36 -0.76 2.47
N GLN A 64 11.49 -1.26 2.97
CA GLN A 64 12.35 -2.23 2.29
C GLN A 64 11.65 -3.54 1.86
N HIS A 65 10.57 -3.95 2.54
CA HIS A 65 9.80 -5.15 2.19
C HIS A 65 8.47 -4.81 1.51
N VAL A 66 7.90 -3.65 1.82
CA VAL A 66 6.63 -3.18 1.24
C VAL A 66 6.83 -2.71 -0.20
N LEU A 67 7.91 -2.01 -0.50
CA LEU A 67 8.18 -1.48 -1.84
C LEU A 67 8.28 -2.59 -2.90
N PRO A 68 9.15 -3.61 -2.76
CA PRO A 68 9.19 -4.70 -3.74
C PRO A 68 7.84 -5.42 -3.90
N ALA A 69 7.11 -5.62 -2.79
CA ALA A 69 5.80 -6.25 -2.81
C ALA A 69 4.72 -5.39 -3.49
N LEU A 70 4.79 -4.07 -3.35
CA LEU A 70 3.88 -3.13 -4.01
C LEU A 70 4.08 -3.18 -5.53
N TYR A 71 5.31 -3.01 -5.99
CA TYR A 71 5.62 -2.98 -7.43
C TYR A 71 5.29 -4.32 -8.10
N LEU A 72 5.76 -5.42 -7.52
CA LEU A 72 5.52 -6.75 -8.07
C LEU A 72 4.05 -7.15 -7.96
N GLY A 73 3.38 -6.77 -6.87
CA GLY A 73 1.96 -7.01 -6.67
C GLY A 73 1.07 -6.28 -7.69
N CYS A 74 1.39 -5.02 -8.03
CA CYS A 74 0.63 -4.23 -9.01
C CYS A 74 0.82 -4.76 -10.43
N VAL A 75 2.03 -5.18 -10.78
CA VAL A 75 2.30 -5.83 -12.07
C VAL A 75 1.54 -7.14 -12.15
N LEU A 76 1.67 -7.99 -11.12
CA LEU A 76 1.01 -9.29 -11.08
C LEU A 76 -0.52 -9.18 -11.20
N SER A 77 -1.13 -8.19 -10.56
CA SER A 77 -2.59 -8.01 -10.56
C SER A 77 -3.14 -7.62 -11.92
N LEU A 78 -2.32 -7.09 -12.83
CA LEU A 78 -2.70 -6.67 -14.17
C LEU A 78 -2.23 -7.65 -15.27
N LEU A 79 -1.43 -8.65 -14.93
CA LEU A 79 -1.07 -9.71 -15.85
C LEU A 79 -2.27 -10.63 -16.16
N PRO A 80 -2.34 -11.24 -17.35
CA PRO A 80 -3.39 -12.18 -17.74
C PRO A 80 -3.21 -13.56 -17.07
N VAL A 81 -3.06 -13.58 -15.74
CA VAL A 81 -2.81 -14.78 -14.89
C VAL A 81 -3.90 -14.97 -13.83
N TYR A 82 -5.11 -14.47 -14.09
CA TYR A 82 -6.26 -14.61 -13.20
C TYR A 82 -6.47 -16.09 -12.81
N GLY A 83 -6.76 -16.35 -11.54
CA GLY A 83 -6.90 -17.69 -10.99
C GLY A 83 -5.61 -18.24 -10.33
N ILE A 84 -4.45 -18.09 -10.97
CA ILE A 84 -3.15 -18.54 -10.39
C ILE A 84 -2.41 -17.43 -9.62
N GLN A 85 -2.89 -16.18 -9.71
CA GLN A 85 -2.29 -14.99 -9.11
C GLN A 85 -1.95 -15.11 -7.62
N PHE A 86 -2.77 -15.78 -6.81
CA PHE A 86 -2.47 -15.95 -5.38
C PHE A 86 -1.30 -16.91 -5.15
N GLY A 87 -1.17 -17.98 -5.94
CA GLY A 87 -0.01 -18.87 -5.87
C GLY A 87 1.27 -18.14 -6.28
N LEU A 88 1.22 -17.40 -7.39
CA LEU A 88 2.34 -16.59 -7.86
C LEU A 88 2.71 -15.50 -6.84
N ALA A 89 1.72 -14.87 -6.20
CA ALA A 89 1.96 -13.85 -5.19
C ALA A 89 2.73 -14.42 -3.98
N LEU A 90 2.43 -15.66 -3.58
CA LEU A 90 3.13 -16.32 -2.47
C LEU A 90 4.59 -16.58 -2.84
N VAL A 91 4.82 -17.13 -4.02
CA VAL A 91 6.16 -17.42 -4.55
C VAL A 91 6.97 -16.13 -4.65
N PHE A 92 6.39 -15.09 -5.24
CA PHE A 92 7.03 -13.80 -5.39
C PHE A 92 7.34 -13.13 -4.06
N ALA A 93 6.45 -13.19 -3.06
CA ALA A 93 6.72 -12.65 -1.73
C ALA A 93 7.97 -13.29 -1.10
N LEU A 94 8.18 -14.59 -1.31
CA LEU A 94 9.38 -15.29 -0.86
C LEU A 94 10.62 -14.88 -1.67
N LEU A 95 10.51 -14.80 -3.00
CA LEU A 95 11.63 -14.47 -3.90
C LEU A 95 12.16 -13.05 -3.66
N VAL A 96 11.29 -12.04 -3.63
CA VAL A 96 11.71 -10.65 -3.42
C VAL A 96 11.88 -10.28 -1.95
N ARG A 97 11.74 -11.26 -1.04
CA ARG A 97 11.69 -11.05 0.42
C ARG A 97 10.72 -9.92 0.80
N GLY A 98 9.58 -9.88 0.13
CA GLY A 98 8.59 -8.82 0.19
C GLY A 98 7.48 -9.09 1.21
N ASN A 99 6.71 -8.06 1.52
CA ASN A 99 5.58 -8.19 2.44
C ASN A 99 4.42 -8.99 1.79
N ILE A 100 4.06 -10.15 2.34
CA ILE A 100 3.00 -10.98 1.75
C ILE A 100 1.65 -10.30 1.77
N THR A 101 1.38 -9.51 2.81
CA THR A 101 0.04 -8.98 3.07
C THR A 101 -0.28 -7.95 2.01
N VAL A 102 0.71 -7.14 1.66
CA VAL A 102 0.65 -6.21 0.52
C VAL A 102 0.47 -6.99 -0.77
N LEU A 103 1.33 -7.98 -1.04
CA LEU A 103 1.35 -8.70 -2.30
C LEU A 103 0.04 -9.47 -2.56
N MET A 104 -0.49 -10.15 -1.55
CA MET A 104 -1.80 -10.82 -1.58
C MET A 104 -2.96 -9.84 -1.61
N GLY A 105 -2.88 -8.78 -0.81
CA GLY A 105 -3.92 -7.76 -0.72
C GLY A 105 -4.16 -7.07 -2.07
N LEU A 106 -3.09 -6.82 -2.83
CA LEU A 106 -3.21 -6.28 -4.18
C LEU A 106 -3.96 -7.22 -5.15
N GLN A 107 -3.85 -8.54 -4.97
CA GLN A 107 -4.55 -9.49 -5.84
C GLN A 107 -6.07 -9.50 -5.59
N LEU A 108 -6.52 -9.02 -4.43
CA LEU A 108 -7.95 -8.89 -4.13
C LEU A 108 -8.60 -7.72 -4.89
N ILE A 109 -7.80 -6.77 -5.40
CA ILE A 109 -8.30 -5.66 -6.22
C ILE A 109 -8.80 -6.21 -7.56
N THR A 110 -8.11 -7.20 -8.12
CA THR A 110 -8.48 -7.87 -9.37
C THR A 110 -9.47 -9.01 -9.06
N ASN A 111 -10.76 -8.69 -9.19
CA ASN A 111 -11.89 -9.63 -9.11
C ASN A 111 -12.47 -9.89 -10.52
N PRO A 112 -13.32 -10.91 -10.76
CA PRO A 112 -13.82 -11.22 -12.11
C PRO A 112 -14.45 -10.03 -12.84
N PHE A 113 -15.12 -9.16 -12.09
CA PHE A 113 -15.79 -7.98 -12.61
C PHE A 113 -14.81 -6.87 -13.04
N THR A 114 -13.69 -6.74 -12.34
CA THR A 114 -12.64 -5.73 -12.63
C THR A 114 -11.54 -6.26 -13.55
N ALA A 115 -11.35 -7.59 -13.62
CA ALA A 115 -10.36 -8.23 -14.48
C ALA A 115 -10.66 -7.99 -15.96
N VAL A 116 -11.93 -8.09 -16.37
CA VAL A 116 -12.36 -7.85 -17.76
C VAL A 116 -11.99 -6.45 -18.25
N PRO A 117 -12.43 -5.35 -17.59
CA PRO A 117 -12.05 -4.01 -18.03
C PRO A 117 -10.55 -3.77 -17.90
N ALA A 118 -9.89 -4.32 -16.87
CA ALA A 118 -8.43 -4.23 -16.74
C ALA A 118 -7.72 -4.84 -17.96
N TYR A 119 -8.12 -6.03 -18.40
CA TYR A 119 -7.51 -6.71 -19.54
C TYR A 119 -7.77 -6.02 -20.88
N ILE A 120 -8.92 -5.36 -21.04
CA ILE A 120 -9.18 -4.51 -22.21
C ILE A 120 -8.18 -3.34 -22.24
N VAL A 121 -7.97 -2.68 -21.10
CA VAL A 121 -7.07 -1.53 -21.00
C VAL A 121 -5.61 -1.96 -21.20
N THR A 122 -5.17 -3.03 -20.54
CA THR A 122 -3.80 -3.54 -20.73
C THR A 122 -3.57 -3.99 -22.16
N TYR A 123 -4.54 -4.64 -22.80
CA TYR A 123 -4.45 -5.02 -24.21
C TYR A 123 -4.28 -3.81 -25.13
N LYS A 124 -5.11 -2.77 -24.98
CA LYS A 124 -5.04 -1.56 -25.81
C LYS A 124 -3.69 -0.85 -25.66
N VAL A 125 -3.23 -0.68 -24.42
CA VAL A 125 -1.94 -0.07 -24.13
C VAL A 125 -0.79 -0.91 -24.69
N GLY A 126 -0.84 -2.23 -24.51
CA GLY A 126 0.16 -3.14 -25.05
C GLY A 126 0.23 -3.14 -26.57
N MET A 127 -0.91 -3.18 -27.26
CA MET A 127 -0.97 -3.10 -28.72
C MET A 127 -0.42 -1.77 -29.22
N TYR A 128 -0.75 -0.67 -28.56
CA TYR A 128 -0.17 0.64 -28.87
C TYR A 128 1.35 0.64 -28.72
N LEU A 129 1.87 0.10 -27.61
CA LEU A 129 3.31 -0.02 -27.37
C LEU A 129 4.02 -0.90 -28.40
N ILE A 130 3.45 -2.06 -28.75
CA ILE A 130 4.00 -2.93 -29.81
C ILE A 130 4.01 -2.18 -31.16
N THR A 131 2.97 -1.41 -31.46
CA THR A 131 2.86 -0.66 -32.72
C THR A 131 3.93 0.41 -32.84
N ILE A 132 4.19 1.19 -31.78
CA ILE A 132 5.16 2.29 -31.82
C ILE A 132 6.62 1.83 -31.65
N THR A 133 6.85 0.73 -30.92
CA THR A 133 8.22 0.23 -30.64
C THR A 133 8.66 -0.86 -31.60
N GLY A 134 7.72 -1.55 -32.25
CA GLY A 134 7.96 -2.78 -33.01
C GLY A 134 8.25 -4.01 -32.14
N ILE A 135 8.52 -3.83 -30.83
CA ILE A 135 8.89 -4.90 -29.90
C ILE A 135 7.64 -5.61 -29.40
N GLY A 136 7.64 -6.95 -29.48
CA GLY A 136 6.55 -7.78 -28.95
C GLY A 136 5.61 -8.39 -30.00
N HIS A 137 5.90 -8.22 -31.29
CA HIS A 137 5.26 -9.01 -32.35
C HIS A 137 5.55 -10.50 -32.12
N GLY A 138 4.49 -11.28 -31.93
CA GLY A 138 4.60 -12.73 -31.80
C GLY A 138 4.71 -13.41 -33.17
N MET A 139 5.14 -14.67 -33.19
CA MET A 139 5.17 -15.50 -34.41
C MET A 139 3.79 -15.71 -35.04
N SER A 140 2.71 -15.39 -34.32
CA SER A 140 1.33 -15.45 -34.77
C SER A 140 0.52 -14.26 -34.27
N LEU A 141 -0.66 -14.07 -34.85
CA LEU A 141 -1.63 -13.06 -34.39
C LEU A 141 -1.97 -13.24 -32.89
N TRP A 142 -2.14 -14.50 -32.47
CA TRP A 142 -2.42 -14.84 -31.08
C TRP A 142 -1.23 -14.58 -30.16
N GLY A 143 0.00 -14.85 -30.61
CA GLY A 143 1.21 -14.51 -29.87
C GLY A 143 1.32 -13.00 -29.63
N THR A 144 1.05 -12.20 -30.65
CA THR A 144 1.06 -10.73 -30.52
C THR A 144 0.02 -10.23 -29.52
N ARG A 145 -1.18 -10.83 -29.51
CA ARG A 145 -2.24 -10.47 -28.56
C ARG A 145 -1.88 -10.80 -27.11
N ILE A 146 -1.26 -11.96 -26.87
CA ILE A 146 -0.79 -12.35 -25.53
C ILE A 146 0.34 -11.43 -25.09
N ASN A 147 1.31 -11.15 -25.96
CA ASN A 147 2.41 -10.22 -25.68
C ASN A 147 1.88 -8.82 -25.36
N ALA A 148 0.85 -8.35 -26.07
CA ALA A 148 0.21 -7.07 -25.77
C ALA A 148 -0.35 -7.03 -24.35
N LEU A 149 -1.08 -8.07 -23.92
CA LEU A 149 -1.60 -8.15 -22.55
C LEU A 149 -0.49 -8.12 -21.50
N VAL A 150 0.62 -8.83 -21.74
CA VAL A 150 1.76 -8.88 -20.83
C VAL A 150 2.47 -7.53 -20.76
N ILE A 151 2.82 -6.95 -21.91
CA ILE A 151 3.53 -5.65 -22.00
C ILE A 151 2.67 -4.55 -21.36
N GLY A 152 1.39 -4.48 -21.72
CA GLY A 152 0.47 -3.51 -21.15
C GLY A 152 0.25 -3.71 -19.65
N GLY A 153 0.15 -4.97 -19.19
CA GLY A 153 0.04 -5.30 -17.77
C GLY A 153 1.27 -4.88 -16.96
N VAL A 154 2.48 -5.14 -17.49
CA VAL A 154 3.74 -4.70 -16.85
C VAL A 154 3.81 -3.18 -16.78
N VAL A 155 3.59 -2.48 -17.91
CA VAL A 155 3.71 -1.01 -17.95
C VAL A 155 2.67 -0.35 -17.05
N LEU A 156 1.40 -0.71 -17.18
CA LEU A 156 0.34 -0.15 -16.33
C LEU A 156 0.51 -0.54 -14.87
N GLY A 157 1.01 -1.73 -14.58
CA GLY A 157 1.30 -2.18 -13.22
C GLY A 157 2.40 -1.36 -12.56
N LEU A 158 3.47 -1.06 -13.30
CA LEU A 158 4.55 -0.18 -12.83
C LEU A 158 4.06 1.26 -12.65
N VAL A 159 3.25 1.78 -13.57
CA VAL A 159 2.63 3.12 -13.44
C VAL A 159 1.76 3.16 -12.19
N LEU A 160 0.89 2.17 -11.98
CA LEU A 160 0.03 2.07 -10.80
C LEU A 160 0.85 2.01 -9.51
N ALA A 161 1.90 1.19 -9.47
CA ALA A 161 2.79 1.10 -8.33
C ALA A 161 3.49 2.43 -8.04
N MET A 162 3.95 3.12 -9.07
CA MET A 162 4.57 4.44 -8.96
C MET A 162 3.60 5.47 -8.39
N LEU A 163 2.35 5.51 -8.88
CA LEU A 163 1.33 6.41 -8.37
C LEU A 163 1.05 6.16 -6.88
N ILE A 164 0.89 4.89 -6.48
CA ILE A 164 0.68 4.53 -5.07
C ILE A 164 1.89 4.93 -4.22
N HIS A 165 3.12 4.71 -4.73
CA HIS A 165 4.34 5.09 -4.03
C HIS A 165 4.46 6.62 -3.87
N VAL A 166 4.14 7.41 -4.90
CA VAL A 166 4.13 8.88 -4.82
C VAL A 166 3.10 9.35 -3.79
N VAL A 167 1.89 8.80 -3.80
CA VAL A 167 0.87 9.11 -2.78
C VAL A 167 1.38 8.79 -1.37
N TRP A 168 2.09 7.67 -1.20
CA TRP A 168 2.71 7.34 0.08
C TRP A 168 3.78 8.36 0.47
N LEU A 169 4.66 8.78 -0.44
CA LEU A 169 5.68 9.80 -0.15
C LEU A 169 5.06 11.14 0.27
N LEU A 170 4.00 11.58 -0.42
CA LEU A 170 3.27 12.80 -0.09
C LEU A 170 2.60 12.70 1.28
N GLY A 171 1.93 11.59 1.57
CA GLY A 171 1.31 11.37 2.88
C GLY A 171 2.34 11.26 4.02
N ALA A 172 3.49 10.64 3.76
CA ALA A 172 4.57 10.57 4.74
C ALA A 172 5.12 11.98 5.04
N TRP A 173 5.31 12.81 4.03
CA TRP A 173 5.72 14.20 4.18
C TRP A 173 4.70 15.02 5.00
N GLU A 174 3.41 14.89 4.70
CA GLU A 174 2.36 15.61 5.43
C GLU A 174 2.30 15.21 6.91
N VAL A 175 2.43 13.92 7.20
CA VAL A 175 2.44 13.41 8.58
C VAL A 175 3.65 13.91 9.35
N GLN A 176 4.84 13.99 8.74
CA GLN A 176 6.02 14.55 9.40
C GLN A 176 5.82 16.04 9.72
N ARG A 177 5.25 16.80 8.78
CA ARG A 177 4.94 18.22 8.99
C ARG A 177 3.95 18.43 10.15
N ILE A 178 2.88 17.63 10.19
CA ILE A 178 1.90 17.68 11.29
C ILE A 178 2.54 17.29 12.62
N ARG A 179 3.40 16.25 12.64
CA ARG A 179 4.08 15.82 13.87
C ARG A 179 5.04 16.88 14.41
N ALA A 180 5.85 17.50 13.55
CA ALA A 180 6.73 18.60 13.94
C ALA A 180 5.95 19.77 14.53
N ARG A 181 4.81 20.13 13.90
CA ARG A 181 3.92 21.17 14.41
C ARG A 181 3.30 20.82 15.76
N VAL A 182 2.83 19.59 15.94
CA VAL A 182 2.25 19.12 17.22
C VAL A 182 3.32 19.07 18.32
N HIS A 183 4.56 18.71 18.00
CA HIS A 183 5.67 18.73 18.96
C HIS A 183 5.94 20.15 19.46
N TYR A 184 6.08 21.10 18.53
CA TYR A 184 6.23 22.52 18.84
C TYR A 184 5.10 23.06 19.74
N LEU A 185 3.84 22.73 19.43
CA LEU A 185 2.70 23.18 20.25
C LEU A 185 2.72 22.60 21.66
N ARG A 186 3.17 21.35 21.83
CA ARG A 186 3.32 20.72 23.15
C ARG A 186 4.44 21.36 23.96
N GLU A 187 5.57 21.66 23.33
CA GLU A 187 6.69 22.34 23.99
C GLU A 187 6.37 23.78 24.35
N ALA A 188 5.64 24.51 23.48
CA ALA A 188 5.18 25.86 23.78
C ALA A 188 4.26 25.91 25.01
N LEU A 189 3.31 24.97 25.12
CA LEU A 189 2.44 24.84 26.30
C LEU A 189 3.22 24.46 27.57
N ALA A 190 4.24 23.61 27.44
CA ALA A 190 5.09 23.21 28.57
C ALA A 190 6.01 24.36 29.03
N ALA A 191 6.61 25.09 28.10
CA ALA A 191 7.45 26.25 28.39
C ALA A 191 6.64 27.37 29.08
N GLU A 192 5.42 27.62 28.62
CA GLU A 192 4.52 28.58 29.24
C GLU A 192 4.16 28.18 30.68
N ALA A 193 3.79 26.91 30.91
CA ALA A 193 3.50 26.41 32.26
C ALA A 193 4.72 26.49 33.21
N ALA A 194 5.93 26.48 32.65
CA ALA A 194 7.19 26.62 33.38
C ALA A 194 7.71 28.07 33.45
N GLY A 195 7.04 29.04 32.82
CA GLY A 195 7.48 30.44 32.74
C GLY A 195 8.74 30.67 31.87
N LEU A 196 9.08 29.74 30.99
CA LEU A 196 10.24 29.79 30.08
C LEU A 196 9.90 30.51 28.76
N PRO A 197 10.89 31.07 28.04
CA PRO A 197 10.66 31.64 26.72
C PRO A 197 10.17 30.58 25.71
N PRO A 198 9.36 30.98 24.71
CA PRO A 198 8.78 30.04 23.77
C PRO A 198 9.86 29.40 22.88
N PRO A 199 9.71 28.12 22.52
CA PRO A 199 10.64 27.45 21.61
C PRO A 199 10.65 28.12 20.23
N PRO A 200 11.74 28.00 19.46
CA PRO A 200 11.80 28.51 18.08
C PRO A 200 10.77 27.80 17.20
N LYS A 201 10.15 28.55 16.28
CA LYS A 201 9.17 27.97 15.34
C LYS A 201 9.89 27.03 14.36
N PRO A 202 9.29 25.87 14.02
CA PRO A 202 9.81 24.98 12.99
C PRO A 202 9.68 25.58 11.59
#